data_AF-A0A0A0DGR9-F1
#
_entry.id   AF-A0A0A0DGR9-F1
#
_cell.length_a   1.000
_cell.length_b   1.000
_cell.length_c   1.000
_cell.angle_alpha   90.00
_cell.angle_beta   90.00
_cell.angle_gamma   90.00
#
_symmetry.space_group_name_H-M   'P 1'
#
loop_
_entity.id
_entity.type
_entity.pdbx_description
1 polymer ?
#
loop_
_entity_poly.entity_id
_entity_poly.type
_entity_poly.pdbx_seq_one_letter_code
_entity_poly.pdbx_strand_id
1 'polypeptide(L)'
;MAKKNLNKIDLELEEAKKKVASLETERKLVEENLQQQIGKFYVQLQLKKDKNQSYETILDDLKTELAIIKEEEKSKREAVKKERENVEQ
;
A
#
# COMPACT_ATOMS: atom_id res chain seq x y z
N MET A 1 -44.14 4.60 48.67
CA MET A 1 -42.68 4.61 48.37
C MET A 1 -42.32 3.68 47.21
N ALA A 2 -42.84 2.45 47.13
CA ALA A 2 -42.54 1.50 46.05
C ALA A 2 -42.81 2.00 44.60
N LYS A 3 -43.94 2.70 44.36
CA LYS A 3 -44.26 3.27 43.03
C LYS A 3 -43.27 4.32 42.53
N LYS A 4 -42.62 5.06 43.43
CA LYS A 4 -41.65 6.11 43.08
C LYS A 4 -40.30 5.50 42.63
N ASN A 5 -39.97 4.32 43.16
CA ASN A 5 -38.77 3.57 42.78
C ASN A 5 -38.95 2.85 41.44
N LEU A 6 -40.16 2.34 41.14
CA LEU A 6 -40.49 1.78 39.82
C LEU A 6 -40.32 2.79 38.69
N ASN A 7 -40.89 4.00 38.85
CA ASN A 7 -40.74 5.05 37.83
C ASN A 7 -39.27 5.45 37.59
N LYS A 8 -38.42 5.40 38.63
CA LYS A 8 -36.99 5.68 38.49
C LYS A 8 -36.29 4.58 37.68
N ILE A 9 -36.61 3.32 37.95
CA ILE A 9 -36.10 2.16 37.21
C ILE A 9 -36.55 2.23 35.74
N ASP A 10 -37.80 2.59 35.46
CA ASP A 10 -38.32 2.73 34.10
C ASP A 10 -37.59 3.84 33.32
N LEU A 11 -37.31 4.97 33.98
CA LEU A 11 -36.52 6.07 33.40
C LEU A 11 -35.08 5.62 33.08
N GLU A 12 -34.41 4.95 34.02
CA GLU A 12 -33.06 4.42 33.83
C GLU A 12 -33.01 3.37 32.71
N LEU A 13 -34.05 2.53 32.58
CA LEU A 13 -34.20 1.57 31.48
C LEU A 13 -34.36 2.25 30.12
N GLU A 14 -35.20 3.28 30.04
CA GLU A 14 -35.38 4.04 28.80
C GLU A 14 -34.11 4.80 28.38
N GLU A 15 -33.38 5.38 29.33
CA GLU A 15 -32.07 5.99 29.06
C GLU A 15 -31.04 4.97 28.59
N ALA A 16 -30.98 3.80 29.23
CA ALA A 16 -30.09 2.73 28.82
C ALA A 16 -30.40 2.24 27.40
N LYS A 17 -31.68 2.06 27.05
CA LYS A 17 -32.10 1.67 25.68
C LYS A 17 -31.68 2.70 24.64
N LYS A 18 -31.87 3.99 24.92
CA LYS A 18 -31.42 5.08 24.02
C LYS A 18 -29.91 5.04 23.81
N LYS A 19 -29.15 4.79 24.88
CA LYS A 19 -27.69 4.68 24.79
C LYS A 19 -27.25 3.47 23.97
N VAL A 20 -27.91 2.33 24.14
CA VAL A 20 -27.66 1.13 23.33
C VAL A 20 -27.92 1.41 21.84
N ALA A 21 -29.06 2.01 21.51
CA ALA A 21 -29.39 2.35 20.12
C ALA A 21 -28.36 3.32 19.49
N SER A 22 -27.85 4.28 20.26
CA SER A 22 -26.78 5.18 19.82
C SER A 22 -25.49 4.43 19.52
N LEU A 23 -25.07 3.51 20.40
CA LEU A 23 -23.85 2.71 20.23
C LEU A 23 -23.96 1.73 19.06
N GLU A 24 -25.13 1.16 18.80
CA GLU A 24 -25.37 0.32 17.63
C GLU A 24 -25.26 1.11 16.32
N THR A 25 -25.78 2.34 16.31
CA THR A 25 -25.68 3.23 15.14
C THR A 25 -24.22 3.61 14.87
N GLU A 26 -23.46 3.96 15.91
CA GLU A 26 -22.04 4.27 15.81
C GLU A 26 -21.23 3.05 15.34
N ARG A 27 -21.52 1.86 15.88
CA ARG A 27 -20.90 0.61 15.44
C ARG A 27 -21.12 0.36 13.94
N LYS A 28 -22.35 0.55 13.47
CA LYS A 28 -22.68 0.37 12.05
C LYS A 28 -21.93 1.38 11.16
N LEU A 29 -21.85 2.64 11.58
CA LEU A 29 -21.11 3.67 10.85
C LEU A 29 -19.61 3.35 10.77
N VAL A 30 -19.02 2.88 11.87
CA VAL A 30 -17.61 2.47 11.92
C VAL A 30 -17.37 1.25 11.03
N GLU A 31 -18.28 0.28 11.02
CA GLU A 31 -18.20 -0.91 10.17
C GLU A 31 -18.28 -0.57 8.68
N GLU A 32 -19.21 0.31 8.29
CA GLU A 32 -19.32 0.83 6.91
C GLU A 32 -18.06 1.59 6.48
N ASN A 33 -17.49 2.45 7.36
CA ASN A 33 -16.26 3.17 7.08
C ASN A 33 -15.07 2.21 6.91
N LEU A 34 -14.97 1.19 7.78
CA LEU A 34 -13.93 0.17 7.67
C LEU A 34 -14.02 -0.59 6.34
N GLN A 35 -15.22 -1.00 5.93
CA GLN A 35 -15.42 -1.66 4.63
C GLN A 35 -15.03 -0.75 3.45
N GLN A 36 -15.35 0.55 3.50
CA GLN A 36 -14.92 1.50 2.47
C GLN A 36 -13.39 1.66 2.42
N GLN A 37 -12.72 1.70 3.58
CA GLN A 37 -11.25 1.75 3.64
C GLN A 37 -10.61 0.48 3.07
N ILE A 38 -11.15 -0.70 3.41
CA ILE A 38 -10.71 -1.97 2.84
C ILE A 38 -10.86 -1.95 1.31
N GLY A 39 -11.99 -1.48 0.78
CA GLY A 39 -12.20 -1.32 -0.67
C GLY A 39 -11.18 -0.37 -1.31
N LYS A 40 -10.90 0.78 -0.68
CA LYS A 40 -9.86 1.72 -1.14
C LYS A 40 -8.48 1.07 -1.17
N PHE A 41 -8.10 0.35 -0.12
CA PHE A 41 -6.81 -0.35 -0.06
C PHE A 41 -6.72 -1.47 -1.07
N TYR A 42 -7.79 -2.25 -1.27
CA TYR A 42 -7.83 -3.29 -2.29
C TYR A 42 -7.62 -2.72 -3.70
N VAL A 43 -8.30 -1.62 -4.03
CA VAL A 43 -8.11 -0.92 -5.31
C VAL A 43 -6.69 -0.37 -5.41
N GLN A 44 -6.17 0.28 -4.36
CA GLN A 44 -4.79 0.76 -4.33
C GLN A 44 -3.78 -0.37 -4.53
N LEU A 45 -3.95 -1.53 -3.89
CA LEU A 45 -3.09 -2.71 -4.04
C LEU A 45 -3.17 -3.31 -5.44
N GLN A 46 -4.38 -3.45 -5.98
CA GLN A 46 -4.61 -3.95 -7.33
C GLN A 46 -4.05 -3.01 -8.40
N LEU A 47 -4.02 -1.70 -8.12
CA LEU A 47 -3.43 -0.68 -8.98
C LEU A 47 -1.92 -0.46 -8.72
N LYS A 48 -1.38 -0.90 -7.56
CA LYS A 48 0.04 -0.84 -7.20
C LYS A 48 0.88 -2.04 -7.66
N LYS A 49 0.27 -3.08 -8.26
CA LYS A 49 0.98 -3.79 -9.33
C LYS A 49 1.24 -2.73 -10.39
N ASP A 50 2.49 -2.45 -10.72
CA ASP A 50 2.80 -1.45 -11.74
C ASP A 50 2.25 -1.93 -13.09
N LYS A 51 1.02 -1.55 -13.41
CA LYS A 51 0.34 -1.93 -14.66
C LYS A 51 0.85 -1.13 -15.86
N ASN A 52 1.71 -0.14 -15.62
CA ASN A 52 2.29 0.73 -16.65
C ASN A 52 3.65 0.25 -17.14
N GLN A 53 4.26 -0.74 -16.49
CA GLN A 53 5.38 -1.46 -17.10
C GLN A 53 4.83 -2.29 -18.26
N SER A 54 4.89 -1.72 -19.47
CA SER A 54 4.64 -2.49 -20.68
C SER A 54 5.84 -3.38 -20.95
N TYR A 55 5.61 -4.45 -21.70
CA TYR A 55 6.70 -5.30 -22.17
C TYR A 55 7.74 -4.47 -22.94
N GLU A 56 7.31 -3.47 -23.72
CA GLU A 56 8.25 -2.60 -24.43
C GLU A 56 9.10 -1.74 -23.49
N THR A 57 8.51 -1.18 -22.42
CA THR A 57 9.27 -0.37 -21.45
C THR A 57 10.32 -1.23 -20.75
N ILE A 58 9.95 -2.43 -20.32
CA ILE A 58 10.88 -3.40 -19.72
C ILE A 58 11.97 -3.80 -20.71
N LEU A 59 11.62 -4.03 -21.98
CA LEU A 59 12.57 -4.43 -22.99
C LEU A 59 13.58 -3.32 -23.31
N ASP A 60 13.14 -2.06 -23.36
CA ASP A 60 14.02 -0.94 -23.64
C ASP A 60 14.93 -0.60 -22.45
N ASP A 61 14.44 -0.77 -21.21
CA ASP A 61 15.28 -0.69 -20.01
C ASP A 61 16.40 -1.75 -20.07
N LEU A 62 16.06 -3.00 -20.39
CA LEU A 62 17.04 -4.10 -20.51
C LEU A 62 18.07 -3.85 -21.63
N LYS A 63 17.65 -3.28 -22.77
CA LYS A 63 18.59 -2.91 -23.84
C LYS A 63 19.55 -1.81 -23.40
N THR A 64 19.06 -0.83 -22.66
CA THR A 64 19.85 0.29 -22.14
C THR A 64 20.91 -0.23 -21.17
N GLU A 65 20.52 -1.09 -20.23
CA GLU A 65 21.46 -1.76 -19.32
C GLU A 65 22.49 -2.59 -20.07
N LEU A 66 22.08 -3.35 -21.10
CA LEU A 66 22.99 -4.16 -21.91
C LEU A 66 24.01 -3.30 -22.66
N ALA A 67 23.61 -2.12 -23.15
CA ALA A 67 24.51 -1.20 -23.83
C ALA A 67 25.57 -0.64 -22.88
N ILE A 68 25.18 -0.26 -21.65
CA ILE A 68 26.09 0.20 -20.61
C ILE A 68 27.13 -0.88 -20.29
N ILE A 69 26.68 -2.12 -20.06
CA ILE A 69 27.55 -3.25 -19.74
C ILE A 69 28.58 -3.50 -20.85
N LYS A 70 28.17 -3.40 -22.12
CA LYS A 70 29.10 -3.56 -23.26
C LYS A 70 30.15 -2.48 -23.31
N GLU A 71 29.78 -1.23 -23.04
CA GLU A 71 30.72 -0.11 -23.04
C GLU A 71 31.71 -0.22 -21.87
N GLU A 72 31.24 -0.60 -20.69
CA GLU A 72 32.10 -0.88 -19.53
C GLU A 72 33.08 -2.02 -19.82
N GLU A 73 32.63 -3.07 -20.48
CA GLU A 73 33.46 -4.22 -20.80
C GLU A 73 34.51 -3.88 -21.87
N LYS A 74 34.12 -3.11 -22.90
CA LYS A 74 35.05 -2.56 -23.89
C LYS A 74 36.11 -1.68 -23.23
N SER A 75 35.70 -0.78 -22.34
CA SER A 75 36.60 0.08 -21.56
C SER A 75 37.60 -0.75 -20.73
N LYS A 76 37.15 -1.86 -20.13
CA LYS A 76 38.04 -2.80 -19.42
C LYS A 76 39.04 -3.46 -20.36
N ARG A 77 38.61 -3.92 -21.55
CA ARG A 77 39.54 -4.51 -22.54
C ARG A 77 40.57 -3.51 -23.02
N GLU A 78 40.17 -2.26 -23.27
CA GLU A 78 41.07 -1.20 -23.71
C GLU A 78 42.08 -0.82 -22.62
N ALA A 79 41.65 -0.77 -21.35
CA ALA A 79 42.56 -0.58 -20.22
C ALA A 79 43.60 -1.70 -20.14
N VAL A 80 43.17 -2.97 -20.24
CA VAL A 80 44.07 -4.14 -20.25
C VAL A 80 45.03 -4.11 -21.43
N LYS A 81 44.57 -3.66 -22.61
CA LYS A 81 45.43 -3.55 -23.80
C LYS A 81 46.50 -2.47 -23.64
N LYS A 82 46.13 -1.30 -23.12
CA LYS A 82 47.09 -0.22 -22.82
C LYS A 82 48.10 -0.62 -21.74
N GLU A 83 47.66 -1.37 -20.74
CA GLU A 83 48.57 -1.93 -19.72
C GLU A 83 49.58 -2.91 -20.33
N ARG A 84 49.16 -3.75 -21.29
CA ARG A 84 50.08 -4.66 -21.99
C ARG A 84 51.08 -3.92 -22.89
N GLU A 85 50.62 -2.92 -23.64
CA GLU A 85 51.48 -2.12 -24.53
C GLU A 85 52.51 -1.29 -23.76
N ASN A 86 52.17 -0.81 -22.55
CA ASN A 86 53.11 -0.11 -21.67
C ASN A 86 54.11 -1.03 -20.94
N VAL A 87 53.84 -2.34 -20.86
CA VAL A 87 54.75 -3.33 -20.25
C VAL A 87 55.75 -3.89 -21.27
N GLU A 88 55.47 -3.76 -22.57
CA GLU A 88 56.35 -4.18 -23.66
C GLU A 88 57.29 -3.07 -24.18
N GLN A 89 57.18 -1.83 -23.68
CA GLN A 89 58.15 -0.73 -23.90
C GLN A 89 59.23 -0.70 -22.82
#